data_AF-A0A7J6U6X8-F1
#
_entry.id   AF-A0A7J6U6X8-F1
#
_cell.length_a   1.000
_cell.length_b   1.000
_cell.length_c   1.000
_cell.angle_alpha   90.00
_cell.angle_beta   90.00
_cell.angle_gamma   90.00
#
_symmetry.space_group_name_H-M   'P 1'
#
loop_
_entity.id
_entity.type
_entity.pdbx_description
1 polymer ?
#
loop_
_entity_poly.entity_id
_entity_poly.type
_entity_poly.pdbx_seq_one_letter_code
_entity_poly.pdbx_strand_id
1 'polypeptide(L)'
;LQPGKLDAFAKGKLAGIANITFLSLRPRYNDNHDTAAFNTDRFAVQAILNASAAGVDPGKIVLEVPLLARSNYGSADVGYSMLIYAFHANPQGNGTWHNKYGGDYYFFSQPRAVDKIKVAHEHGLHGISLQESLPEQARADLFPWNNYSLFHALVENM
;
A
#
# COMPACT_ATOMS: atom_id res chain seq x y z
N LEU A 1 -17.58 -23.77 -5.58
CA LEU A 1 -16.98 -22.76 -4.67
C LEU A 1 -17.77 -21.47 -4.83
N GLN A 2 -18.51 -21.05 -3.81
CA GLN A 2 -19.32 -19.83 -3.90
C GLN A 2 -18.40 -18.59 -3.87
N PRO A 3 -18.58 -17.62 -4.79
CA PRO A 3 -17.71 -16.44 -4.90
C PRO A 3 -17.68 -15.51 -3.67
N GLY A 4 -18.61 -15.68 -2.72
CA GLY A 4 -18.78 -14.81 -1.55
C GLY A 4 -17.87 -15.08 -0.35
N LYS A 5 -16.79 -15.87 -0.51
CA LYS A 5 -15.82 -16.16 0.58
C LYS A 5 -14.35 -15.87 0.21
N LEU A 6 -14.11 -15.24 -0.94
CA LEU A 6 -12.77 -14.80 -1.35
C LEU A 6 -12.55 -13.36 -0.88
N ASP A 7 -12.41 -13.19 0.44
CA ASP A 7 -12.26 -11.89 1.12
C ASP A 7 -10.80 -11.41 1.17
N ALA A 8 -10.04 -11.72 0.12
CA ALA A 8 -8.76 -11.11 -0.18
C ALA A 8 -8.91 -10.47 -1.57
N PHE A 9 -9.29 -9.19 -1.61
CA PHE A 9 -9.35 -8.43 -2.86
C PHE A 9 -7.93 -8.22 -3.40
N ALA A 10 -7.37 -9.26 -4.04
CA ALA A 10 -6.41 -9.09 -5.10
C ALA A 10 -7.15 -8.43 -6.27
N LYS A 11 -7.19 -7.09 -6.30
CA LYS A 11 -7.58 -6.37 -7.52
C LYS A 11 -6.42 -6.47 -8.52
N GLY A 12 -6.29 -7.63 -9.14
CA GLY A 12 -5.45 -7.78 -10.32
C GLY A 12 -6.01 -6.91 -11.44
N LYS A 13 -5.47 -5.69 -11.62
CA LYS A 13 -5.63 -4.98 -12.89
C LYS A 13 -4.78 -5.78 -13.89
N LEU A 14 -5.41 -6.52 -14.80
CA LEU A 14 -4.72 -7.15 -15.94
C LEU A 14 -4.28 -6.02 -16.91
N ALA A 15 -3.35 -5.19 -16.46
CA ALA A 15 -2.86 -4.05 -17.20
C ALA A 15 -1.72 -4.52 -18.09
N GLY A 16 -2.05 -4.85 -19.35
CA GLY A 16 -1.13 -4.77 -20.50
C GLY A 16 0.04 -5.77 -20.58
N ILE A 17 0.44 -6.41 -19.48
CA ILE A 17 1.45 -7.48 -19.47
C ILE A 17 0.69 -8.79 -19.26
N ALA A 18 0.67 -9.65 -20.28
CA ALA A 18 0.02 -10.96 -20.16
C ALA A 18 0.59 -11.70 -18.94
N ASN A 19 -0.29 -12.15 -18.04
CA ASN A 19 0.02 -12.97 -16.86
C ASN A 19 0.63 -12.27 -15.62
N ILE A 20 0.45 -10.96 -15.40
CA ILE A 20 0.82 -10.31 -14.12
C ILE A 20 -0.42 -9.94 -13.29
N THR A 21 -0.34 -10.15 -11.98
CA THR A 21 -1.37 -9.78 -10.99
C THR A 21 -0.85 -8.69 -10.07
N PHE A 22 -1.50 -7.52 -10.08
CA PHE A 22 -1.23 -6.48 -9.09
C PHE A 22 -1.96 -6.80 -7.78
N LEU A 23 -1.19 -6.93 -6.70
CA LEU A 23 -1.70 -7.16 -5.35
C LEU A 23 -1.58 -5.87 -4.54
N SER A 24 -2.67 -5.11 -4.50
CA SER A 24 -2.75 -3.85 -3.78
C SER A 24 -2.78 -4.06 -2.26
N LEU A 25 -1.86 -3.44 -1.52
CA LEU A 25 -1.83 -3.45 -0.06
C LEU A 25 -2.86 -2.49 0.54
N ARG A 26 -4.13 -2.65 0.17
CA ARG A 26 -5.22 -1.83 0.68
C ARG A 26 -5.97 -2.55 1.81
N PRO A 27 -6.24 -1.87 2.93
CA PRO A 27 -7.09 -2.42 3.98
C PRO A 27 -8.53 -2.59 3.48
N ARG A 28 -9.27 -3.53 4.08
CA ARG A 28 -10.73 -3.64 3.86
C ARG A 28 -11.43 -2.35 4.28
N TYR A 29 -12.49 -2.01 3.55
CA TYR A 29 -13.28 -0.83 3.87
C TYR A 29 -13.98 -1.03 5.22
N ASN A 30 -13.92 -0.04 6.10
CA ASN A 30 -14.47 -0.08 7.47
C ASN A 30 -13.87 -1.15 8.41
N ASP A 31 -12.69 -1.70 8.11
CA ASP A 31 -11.97 -2.56 9.05
C ASP A 31 -10.83 -1.77 9.72
N ASN A 32 -11.03 -1.42 10.99
CA ASN A 32 -10.07 -0.63 11.77
C ASN A 32 -8.79 -1.42 12.10
N HIS A 33 -8.88 -2.75 12.23
CA HIS A 33 -7.71 -3.59 12.50
C HIS A 33 -6.83 -3.72 11.26
N ASP A 34 -7.44 -3.96 10.09
CA ASP A 34 -6.73 -3.93 8.81
C ASP A 34 -6.11 -2.55 8.57
N THR A 35 -6.87 -1.49 8.83
CA THR A 35 -6.41 -0.10 8.66
C THR A 35 -5.19 0.20 9.52
N ALA A 36 -5.14 -0.28 10.77
CA ALA A 36 -3.97 -0.08 11.61
C ALA A 36 -2.75 -0.90 11.16
N ALA A 37 -2.96 -1.97 10.37
CA ALA A 37 -1.92 -2.93 10.03
C ALA A 37 -1.44 -2.86 8.57
N PHE A 38 -2.15 -2.18 7.66
CA PHE A 38 -1.93 -2.37 6.22
C PHE A 38 -0.54 -1.95 5.71
N ASN A 39 0.14 -1.04 6.41
CA ASN A 39 1.49 -0.60 6.06
C ASN A 39 2.61 -1.53 6.59
N THR A 40 2.26 -2.56 7.35
CA THR A 40 3.21 -3.50 7.97
C THR A 40 3.60 -4.64 7.03
N ASP A 41 4.75 -5.25 7.28
CA ASP A 41 5.18 -6.44 6.53
C ASP A 41 4.25 -7.63 6.77
N ARG A 42 3.77 -7.80 8.01
CA ARG A 42 2.83 -8.87 8.35
C ARG A 42 1.58 -8.83 7.47
N PHE A 43 1.03 -7.63 7.22
CA PHE A 43 -0.12 -7.48 6.34
C PHE A 43 0.23 -7.84 4.90
N ALA A 44 1.39 -7.40 4.40
CA ALA A 44 1.84 -7.75 3.06
C ALA A 44 2.06 -9.25 2.87
N VAL A 45 2.73 -9.90 3.82
CA VAL A 45 2.93 -11.36 3.83
C VAL A 45 1.58 -12.08 3.83
N GLN A 46 0.63 -11.66 4.65
CA GLN A 46 -0.70 -12.28 4.68
C GLN A 46 -1.44 -12.11 3.34
N ALA A 47 -1.35 -10.93 2.71
CA ALA A 47 -1.94 -10.69 1.41
C ALA A 47 -1.33 -11.59 0.32
N ILE A 48 0.00 -11.77 0.34
CA ILE A 48 0.72 -12.66 -0.57
C ILE A 48 0.26 -14.11 -0.37
N LEU A 49 0.25 -14.59 0.88
CA LEU A 49 -0.19 -15.96 1.20
C LEU A 49 -1.63 -16.22 0.76
N ASN A 50 -2.52 -15.24 0.94
CA ASN A 50 -3.91 -15.35 0.49
C ASN A 50 -4.03 -15.40 -1.04
N ALA A 51 -3.25 -14.60 -1.77
CA ALA A 51 -3.21 -14.65 -3.24
C ALA A 51 -2.67 -16.00 -3.74
N SER A 52 -1.61 -16.52 -3.13
CA SER A 52 -1.05 -17.84 -3.46
C SER A 52 -2.04 -18.97 -3.17
N ALA A 53 -2.74 -18.91 -2.04
CA ALA A 53 -3.79 -19.87 -1.69
C ALA A 53 -4.98 -19.82 -2.67
N ALA A 54 -5.23 -18.67 -3.30
CA ALA A 54 -6.21 -18.51 -4.37
C ALA A 54 -5.70 -18.98 -5.76
N GLY A 55 -4.48 -19.52 -5.84
CA GLY A 55 -3.89 -20.07 -7.06
C GLY A 55 -3.08 -19.06 -7.90
N VAL A 56 -2.78 -17.88 -7.36
CA VAL A 56 -1.90 -16.92 -8.04
C VAL A 56 -0.44 -17.33 -7.83
N ASP A 57 0.29 -17.51 -8.92
CA ASP A 57 1.73 -17.77 -8.89
C ASP A 57 2.48 -16.56 -8.32
N PRO A 58 3.25 -16.69 -7.22
CA PRO A 58 4.03 -15.60 -6.65
C PRO A 58 4.91 -14.87 -7.67
N GLY A 59 5.55 -15.60 -8.60
CA GLY A 59 6.42 -15.02 -9.63
C GLY A 59 5.68 -14.14 -10.65
N LYS A 60 4.35 -14.10 -10.58
CA LYS A 60 3.46 -13.25 -11.37
C LYS A 60 2.81 -12.13 -10.57
N ILE A 61 3.11 -12.01 -9.27
CA ILE A 61 2.55 -10.97 -8.42
C ILE A 61 3.46 -9.74 -8.45
N VAL A 62 2.88 -8.58 -8.73
CA VAL A 62 3.48 -7.29 -8.42
C VAL A 62 2.82 -6.75 -7.16
N LEU A 63 3.61 -6.53 -6.11
CA LEU A 63 3.12 -5.96 -4.85
C LEU A 63 2.90 -4.46 -5.05
N GLU A 64 1.68 -3.98 -4.90
CA GLU A 64 1.34 -2.57 -5.16
C GLU A 64 1.19 -1.82 -3.82
N VAL A 65 2.07 -0.84 -3.61
CA VAL A 65 2.05 0.07 -2.46
C VAL A 65 1.08 1.23 -2.74
N PRO A 66 0.00 1.39 -1.96
CA PRO A 66 -0.97 2.45 -2.18
C PRO A 66 -0.43 3.82 -1.73
N LEU A 67 -0.78 4.85 -2.51
CA LEU A 67 -0.49 6.27 -2.22
C LEU A 67 -1.56 6.94 -1.32
N LEU A 68 -2.26 6.15 -0.52
CA LEU A 68 -3.33 6.61 0.36
C LEU A 68 -2.90 6.55 1.82
N ALA A 69 -3.50 7.43 2.62
CA ALA A 69 -3.60 7.30 4.06
C ALA A 69 -5.06 7.04 4.42
N ARG A 70 -5.30 6.02 5.25
CA ARG A 70 -6.64 5.67 5.72
C ARG A 70 -6.77 5.94 7.22
N SER A 71 -7.90 6.53 7.61
CA SER A 71 -8.24 6.74 9.01
C SER A 71 -8.86 5.50 9.66
N ASN A 72 -8.54 5.23 10.92
CA ASN A 72 -9.24 4.24 11.76
C ASN A 72 -10.52 4.77 12.43
N TYR A 73 -10.99 5.94 12.00
CA TYR A 73 -12.18 6.62 12.47
C TYR A 73 -12.99 7.11 11.26
N GLY A 74 -14.18 7.66 11.48
CA GLY A 74 -15.11 8.12 10.43
C GLY A 74 -14.62 9.35 9.66
N SER A 75 -13.49 9.25 8.96
CA SER A 75 -12.92 10.26 8.07
C SER A 75 -12.74 9.70 6.66
N ALA A 76 -12.49 10.60 5.71
CA ALA A 76 -12.18 10.23 4.35
C ALA A 76 -10.73 9.77 4.22
N ASP A 77 -10.45 8.86 3.29
CA ASP A 77 -9.08 8.58 2.87
C ASP A 77 -8.46 9.87 2.28
N VAL A 78 -7.18 10.10 2.55
CA VAL A 78 -6.42 11.21 1.98
C VAL A 78 -5.15 10.68 1.32
N GLY A 79 -4.40 11.56 0.65
CA GLY A 79 -3.25 11.16 -0.15
C GLY A 79 -1.95 11.21 0.65
N TYR A 80 -0.96 10.45 0.20
CA TYR A 80 0.39 10.51 0.78
C TYR A 80 0.93 11.94 0.81
N SER A 81 0.89 12.65 -0.32
CA SER A 81 1.32 14.05 -0.41
C SER A 81 0.59 14.98 0.57
N MET A 82 -0.71 14.75 0.81
CA MET A 82 -1.51 15.52 1.77
C MET A 82 -1.06 15.26 3.21
N LEU A 83 -0.75 14.01 3.57
CA LEU A 83 -0.19 13.67 4.88
C LEU A 83 1.12 14.39 5.15
N ILE A 84 2.01 14.43 4.16
CA ILE A 84 3.32 15.06 4.32
C ILE A 84 3.19 16.59 4.39
N TYR A 85 2.49 17.23 3.45
CA TYR A 85 2.48 18.70 3.37
C TYR A 85 1.46 19.39 4.26
N ALA A 86 0.24 18.88 4.34
CA ALA A 86 -0.84 19.54 5.09
C ALA A 86 -0.86 19.09 6.55
N PHE A 87 -0.59 17.81 6.81
CA PHE A 87 -0.63 17.24 8.16
C PHE A 87 0.74 17.15 8.82
N HIS A 88 1.82 17.47 8.09
CA HIS A 88 3.20 17.42 8.57
C HIS A 88 3.58 16.05 9.15
N ALA A 89 3.01 14.97 8.58
CA ALA A 89 3.38 13.62 8.95
C ALA A 89 4.84 13.35 8.58
N ASN A 90 5.55 12.61 9.43
CA ASN A 90 6.95 12.28 9.19
C ASN A 90 7.06 11.20 8.09
N PRO A 91 7.64 11.51 6.90
CA PRO A 91 7.82 10.53 5.83
C PRO A 91 8.81 9.42 6.19
N GLN A 92 9.67 9.65 7.19
CA GLN A 92 10.63 8.68 7.75
C GLN A 92 10.10 7.98 9.01
N GLY A 93 8.82 8.21 9.36
CA GLY A 93 8.19 7.64 10.55
C GLY A 93 7.73 6.19 10.37
N ASN A 94 6.93 5.72 11.33
CA ASN A 94 6.37 4.36 11.32
C ASN A 94 5.14 4.20 10.41
N GLY A 95 4.70 5.27 9.74
CA GLY A 95 3.53 5.29 8.87
C GLY A 95 2.21 5.57 9.59
N THR A 96 2.26 6.24 10.74
CA THR A 96 1.07 6.70 11.49
C THR A 96 1.14 8.20 11.74
N TRP A 97 0.00 8.87 11.58
CA TRP A 97 -0.19 10.27 11.98
C TRP A 97 -1.38 10.37 12.92
N HIS A 98 -1.18 11.08 14.04
CA HIS A 98 -2.17 11.22 15.10
C HIS A 98 -2.99 12.50 14.92
N ASN A 99 -4.31 12.36 14.80
CA ASN A 99 -5.22 13.50 14.85
C ASN A 99 -5.38 13.98 16.30
N LYS A 100 -5.27 15.29 16.50
CA LYS A 100 -5.53 15.96 17.79
C LYS A 100 -6.91 15.68 18.40
N TYR A 101 -7.87 15.18 17.62
CA TYR A 101 -9.23 14.87 18.05
C TYR A 101 -9.47 13.39 18.37
N GLY A 102 -8.43 12.55 18.42
CA GLY A 102 -8.54 11.17 18.92
C GLY A 102 -8.75 10.09 17.86
N GLY A 103 -8.03 10.17 16.73
CA GLY A 103 -8.02 9.13 15.70
C GLY A 103 -6.73 9.18 14.88
N ASP A 104 -6.44 8.11 14.15
CA ASP A 104 -5.16 7.97 13.45
C ASP A 104 -5.34 7.78 11.96
N TYR A 105 -4.43 8.36 11.18
CA TYR A 105 -4.22 8.01 9.79
C TYR A 105 -3.03 7.05 9.68
N TYR A 106 -3.21 5.98 8.93
CA TYR A 106 -2.17 5.00 8.60
C TYR A 106 -1.84 5.11 7.12
N PHE A 107 -0.56 5.14 6.80
CA PHE A 107 -0.04 5.33 5.46
C PHE A 107 1.29 4.60 5.29
N PHE A 108 1.76 4.44 4.06
CA PHE A 108 3.13 3.99 3.80
C PHE A 108 4.09 5.17 3.96
N SER A 109 4.88 5.16 5.03
CA SER A 109 6.10 5.97 5.11
C SER A 109 7.19 5.39 4.21
N GLN A 110 8.25 6.15 3.94
CA GLN A 110 9.36 5.71 3.08
C GLN A 110 10.00 4.40 3.61
N PRO A 111 10.36 4.26 4.90
CA PRO A 111 10.86 2.98 5.41
C PRO A 111 9.86 1.83 5.21
N ARG A 112 8.58 2.07 5.49
CA ARG A 112 7.53 1.04 5.35
C ARG A 112 7.32 0.61 3.90
N ALA A 113 7.50 1.51 2.94
CA ALA A 113 7.43 1.19 1.51
C ALA A 113 8.68 0.43 1.06
N VAL A 114 9.87 0.87 1.48
CA VAL A 114 11.15 0.22 1.17
C VAL A 114 11.22 -1.20 1.74
N ASP A 115 10.71 -1.44 2.95
CA ASP A 115 10.62 -2.80 3.51
C ASP A 115 9.86 -3.77 2.60
N LYS A 116 8.94 -3.28 1.75
CA LYS A 116 8.19 -4.11 0.80
C LYS A 116 9.02 -4.60 -0.37
N ILE A 117 10.17 -3.98 -0.67
CA ILE A 117 11.16 -4.53 -1.61
C ILE A 117 11.69 -5.86 -1.07
N LYS A 118 12.09 -5.88 0.22
CA LYS A 118 12.57 -7.09 0.88
C LYS A 118 11.48 -8.16 0.95
N VAL A 119 10.26 -7.80 1.35
CA VAL A 119 9.12 -8.73 1.35
C VAL A 119 8.87 -9.31 -0.05
N ALA A 120 8.89 -8.48 -1.10
CA ALA A 120 8.70 -8.97 -2.47
C ALA A 120 9.79 -9.96 -2.89
N HIS A 121 11.05 -9.66 -2.56
CA HIS A 121 12.18 -10.55 -2.85
C HIS A 121 12.10 -11.88 -2.09
N GLU A 122 11.86 -11.85 -0.77
CA GLU A 122 11.77 -13.05 0.07
C GLU A 122 10.65 -14.01 -0.35
N HIS A 123 9.59 -13.48 -0.96
CA HIS A 123 8.45 -14.27 -1.45
C HIS A 123 8.53 -14.59 -2.95
N GLY A 124 9.63 -14.26 -3.63
CA GLY A 124 9.82 -14.57 -5.05
C GLY A 124 8.81 -13.87 -5.96
N LEU A 125 8.41 -12.64 -5.61
CA LEU A 125 7.44 -11.88 -6.39
C LEU A 125 8.06 -11.32 -7.69
N HIS A 126 7.21 -10.94 -8.64
CA HIS A 126 7.65 -10.29 -9.88
C HIS A 126 8.29 -8.93 -9.63
N GLY A 127 7.80 -8.20 -8.63
CA GLY A 127 8.33 -6.90 -8.25
C GLY A 127 7.39 -6.10 -7.36
N ILE A 128 7.71 -4.82 -7.23
CA ILE A 128 6.93 -3.83 -6.49
C ILE A 128 6.49 -2.70 -7.44
N SER A 129 5.33 -2.11 -7.16
CA SER A 129 4.84 -0.92 -7.86
C SER A 129 4.25 0.08 -6.87
N LEU A 130 4.21 1.34 -7.27
CA LEU A 130 3.35 2.33 -6.64
C LEU A 130 2.02 2.33 -7.34
N GLN A 131 0.96 2.43 -6.54
CA GLN A 131 -0.39 2.55 -7.08
C GLN A 131 -0.53 3.82 -7.91
N GLU A 132 -1.15 3.70 -9.08
CA GLU A 132 -1.48 4.84 -9.93
C GLU A 132 -2.26 5.89 -9.12
N SER A 133 -1.79 7.13 -9.18
CA SER A 133 -2.50 8.27 -8.57
C SER A 133 -3.87 8.39 -9.25
N LEU A 134 -4.95 8.30 -8.46
CA LEU A 134 -6.29 8.49 -9.02
C LEU A 134 -6.49 9.97 -9.43
N PRO A 135 -7.37 10.26 -10.40
CA PRO A 135 -7.53 11.61 -10.99
C PRO A 135 -7.88 12.72 -10.00
N GLU A 136 -8.44 12.35 -8.84
CA GLU A 136 -8.56 13.25 -7.70
C GLU A 136 -7.24 13.24 -6.94
N GLN A 137 -6.55 14.39 -6.92
CA GLN A 137 -5.26 14.67 -6.25
C GLN A 137 -5.16 14.14 -4.79
N ALA A 138 -6.28 13.71 -4.21
CA ALA A 138 -6.42 13.04 -2.94
C ALA A 138 -5.63 11.72 -2.79
N ARG A 139 -4.91 11.19 -3.79
CA ARG A 139 -4.07 9.97 -3.65
C ARG A 139 -2.76 10.04 -4.44
N ALA A 140 -2.12 11.21 -4.44
CA ALA A 140 -0.87 11.44 -5.14
C ALA A 140 0.36 11.24 -4.23
N ASP A 141 1.46 10.76 -4.83
CA ASP A 141 2.81 10.88 -4.29
C ASP A 141 3.30 12.35 -4.44
N LEU A 142 4.48 12.64 -3.90
CA LEU A 142 5.24 13.85 -4.21
C LEU A 142 5.95 13.72 -5.56
N PHE A 143 6.45 14.83 -6.09
CA PHE A 143 7.24 14.83 -7.32
C PHE A 143 8.46 13.88 -7.21
N PRO A 144 8.88 13.20 -8.30
CA PRO A 144 9.97 12.22 -8.27
C PRO A 144 11.33 12.75 -7.77
N TRP A 145 11.58 14.05 -7.86
CA TRP A 145 12.80 14.71 -7.37
C TRP A 145 12.69 15.19 -5.91
N ASN A 146 11.57 14.93 -5.25
CA ASN A 146 11.39 15.28 -3.85
C ASN A 146 11.91 14.14 -2.96
N ASN A 147 12.82 14.43 -2.04
CA ASN A 147 13.42 13.42 -1.16
C ASN A 147 12.43 12.79 -0.16
N TYR A 148 11.21 13.30 -0.06
CA TYR A 148 10.10 12.70 0.68
C TYR A 148 9.15 11.86 -0.19
N SER A 149 9.36 11.77 -1.50
CA SER A 149 8.56 10.92 -2.39
C SER A 149 8.76 9.43 -2.08
N LEU A 150 7.67 8.66 -2.19
CA LEU A 150 7.76 7.20 -2.15
C LEU A 150 8.45 6.64 -3.39
N PHE A 151 8.21 7.21 -4.57
CA PHE A 151 8.92 6.84 -5.79
C PHE A 151 10.42 7.02 -5.63
N HIS A 152 10.85 8.19 -5.14
CA HIS A 152 12.25 8.48 -4.88
C HIS A 152 12.86 7.45 -3.92
N ALA A 153 12.22 7.19 -2.78
CA ALA A 153 12.71 6.21 -1.81
C ALA A 153 12.82 4.79 -2.38
N LEU A 154 11.85 4.36 -3.17
CA LEU A 154 11.88 3.03 -3.79
C LEU A 154 13.02 2.91 -4.81
N VAL A 155 13.22 3.93 -5.65
CA VAL A 155 14.29 3.92 -6.67
C VAL A 155 15.69 3.92 -6.04
N GLU A 156 15.89 4.62 -4.93
CA GLU A 156 17.19 4.64 -4.24
C GLU A 156 17.53 3.33 -3.49
N ASN A 157 16.56 2.44 -3.30
CA ASN A 157 16.72 1.21 -2.51
C ASN A 157 16.46 -0.09 -3.31
N MET A 158 16.30 0.02 -4.64
CA MET A 158 16.22 -1.12 -5.58
C MET A 158 17.58 -1.45 -6.17
#